data_AF-A0A4Q3CFF5-F1
#
_entry.id   AF-A0A4Q3CFF5-F1
#
_cell.length_a   1.000
_cell.length_b   1.000
_cell.length_c   1.000
_cell.angle_alpha   90.00
_cell.angle_beta   90.00
_cell.angle_gamma   90.00
#
_symmetry.space_group_name_H-M   'P 1'
#
loop_
_entity.id
_entity.type
_entity.pdbx_description
1 polymer ?
#
loop_
_entity_poly.entity_id
_entity_poly.type
_entity_poly.pdbx_seq_one_letter_code
_entity_poly.pdbx_strand_id
1 'polypeptide(L)'
;VGLVLLAFMTWVRVDLVSFLFGDILAVSRSDIDVIWGGGVLVLIALVYLWRPLIASTVSEDIAEAEGLAPKRARLYFMLLLALVIAIAMKIVGILLITSLLIIPAATARRWATSPEIMAVLSAVIGALAVTGGLFGSLRFDTPSGPSIVVAALAIFVISLIPLGRFGRPAHEGGPS
;
A
#
# COMPACT_ATOMS: atom_id res chain seq x y z
N VAL A 1 22.66 -4.40 15.66
CA VAL A 1 23.21 -4.56 17.03
C VAL A 1 22.18 -5.16 17.99
N GLY A 2 21.00 -4.56 18.20
CA GLY A 2 19.96 -5.14 19.08
C GLY A 2 19.51 -6.57 18.71
N LEU A 3 19.17 -6.82 17.43
CA LEU A 3 18.79 -8.16 16.97
C LEU A 3 19.94 -9.19 17.10
N VAL A 4 21.17 -8.72 16.95
CA VAL A 4 22.37 -9.55 17.11
C VAL A 4 22.53 -9.95 18.58
N LEU A 5 22.33 -9.03 19.52
CA LEU A 5 22.34 -9.32 20.96
C LEU A 5 21.22 -10.29 21.37
N LEU A 6 20.02 -10.13 20.81
CA LEU A 6 18.89 -11.05 20.99
C LEU A 6 19.18 -12.46 20.47
N ALA A 7 19.86 -12.58 19.33
CA ALA A 7 20.26 -13.87 18.77
C ALA A 7 21.24 -14.66 19.66
N PHE A 8 21.99 -13.97 20.54
CA PHE A 8 22.84 -14.60 21.55
C PHE A 8 22.09 -15.00 22.83
N MET A 9 20.87 -14.50 23.06
CA MET A 9 20.01 -14.94 24.16
C MET A 9 19.23 -16.19 23.75
N THR A 10 19.82 -17.37 23.96
CA THR A 10 19.23 -18.70 23.64
C THR A 10 17.88 -18.97 24.30
N TRP A 11 17.50 -18.18 25.32
CA TRP A 11 16.23 -18.24 26.04
C TRP A 11 15.09 -17.46 25.37
N VAL A 12 15.40 -16.56 24.42
CA VAL A 12 14.42 -15.74 23.71
C VAL A 12 14.28 -16.28 22.29
N ARG A 13 13.26 -17.10 22.03
CA ARG A 13 12.89 -17.46 20.65
C ARG A 13 12.11 -16.31 20.04
N VAL A 14 12.80 -15.47 19.27
CA VAL A 14 12.13 -14.51 18.40
C VAL A 14 11.53 -15.28 17.23
N ASP A 15 10.21 -15.32 17.14
CA ASP A 15 9.52 -15.91 16.00
C ASP A 15 9.57 -14.94 14.80
N LEU A 16 10.66 -15.03 14.05
CA LEU A 16 10.85 -14.24 12.83
C LEU A 16 9.78 -14.56 11.77
N VAL A 17 9.21 -15.77 11.78
CA VAL A 17 8.16 -16.19 10.84
C VAL A 17 6.86 -15.46 11.18
N SER A 18 6.53 -15.33 12.46
CA SER A 18 5.40 -14.51 12.93
C SER A 18 5.58 -13.03 12.57
N PHE A 19 6.79 -12.45 12.68
CA PHE A 19 7.03 -11.08 12.20
C PHE A 19 6.93 -10.93 10.68
N LEU A 20 7.27 -11.99 9.94
CA LEU A 20 7.21 -11.99 8.48
C LEU A 20 5.76 -11.93 7.98
N PHE A 21 4.92 -12.81 8.53
CA PHE A 21 3.55 -13.05 8.05
C PHE A 21 2.46 -12.40 8.90
N GLY A 22 2.80 -11.93 10.10
CA GLY A 22 1.84 -11.42 11.07
C GLY A 22 0.93 -12.53 11.62
N ASP A 23 0.03 -12.13 12.50
CA ASP A 23 -1.11 -12.94 12.90
C ASP A 23 -2.35 -12.04 12.96
N ILE A 24 -3.00 -11.90 11.81
CA ILE A 24 -4.21 -11.07 11.68
C ILE A 24 -5.39 -11.65 12.46
N LEU A 25 -5.36 -12.95 12.77
CA LEU A 25 -6.41 -13.64 13.52
C LEU A 25 -6.28 -13.41 15.03
N ALA A 26 -5.06 -13.17 15.53
CA ALA A 26 -4.78 -12.85 16.93
C ALA A 26 -4.95 -11.36 17.29
N VAL A 27 -5.57 -10.56 16.42
CA VAL A 27 -5.82 -9.13 16.66
C VAL A 27 -6.73 -8.89 17.88
N SER A 28 -6.28 -8.03 18.78
CA SER A 28 -7.10 -7.59 19.92
C SER A 28 -7.99 -6.40 19.56
N ARG A 29 -9.04 -6.15 20.38
CA ARG A 29 -9.90 -4.96 20.22
C ARG A 29 -9.11 -3.65 20.32
N SER A 30 -8.13 -3.58 21.23
CA SER A 30 -7.25 -2.42 21.36
C SER A 30 -6.39 -2.19 20.12
N ASP A 31 -5.95 -3.26 19.43
CA ASP A 31 -5.20 -3.12 18.18
C ASP A 31 -6.08 -2.49 17.08
N ILE A 32 -7.37 -2.86 17.03
CA ILE A 32 -8.35 -2.28 16.10
C ILE A 32 -8.57 -0.79 16.37
N ASP A 33 -8.71 -0.39 17.64
CA ASP A 33 -8.89 1.02 18.03
C ASP A 33 -7.68 1.87 17.62
N VAL A 34 -6.47 1.33 17.81
CA VAL A 34 -5.22 1.99 17.38
C VAL A 34 -5.14 2.11 15.86
N ILE A 35 -5.54 1.08 15.11
CA ILE A 35 -5.60 1.14 13.63
C ILE A 35 -6.58 2.21 13.18
N TRP A 36 -7.78 2.26 13.76
CA TRP A 36 -8.79 3.25 13.39
C TRP A 36 -8.34 4.68 13.75
N GLY A 37 -7.86 4.89 14.98
CA GLY A 37 -7.36 6.19 15.41
C GLY A 37 -6.17 6.67 14.58
N GLY A 38 -5.19 5.79 14.36
CA GLY A 38 -4.02 6.07 13.53
C GLY A 38 -4.39 6.31 12.06
N GLY A 39 -5.31 5.51 11.51
CA GLY A 39 -5.80 5.65 10.15
C GLY A 39 -6.53 6.97 9.91
N VAL A 40 -7.44 7.37 10.81
CA VAL A 40 -8.13 8.67 10.74
C VAL A 40 -7.13 9.82 10.84
N LEU A 41 -6.19 9.76 11.78
CA LEU A 41 -5.14 10.77 11.94
C LEU A 41 -4.31 10.92 10.65
N VAL A 42 -3.89 9.81 10.05
CA VAL A 42 -3.08 9.80 8.83
C VAL A 42 -3.89 10.35 7.65
N LEU A 43 -5.16 9.96 7.49
CA LEU A 43 -6.02 10.47 6.43
C LEU A 43 -6.21 11.98 6.54
N ILE A 44 -6.46 12.50 7.75
CA ILE A 44 -6.57 13.94 8.00
C ILE A 44 -5.26 14.66 7.62
N ALA A 45 -4.12 14.14 8.11
CA ALA A 45 -2.82 14.73 7.78
C ALA A 45 -2.54 14.69 6.26
N LEU A 46 -2.91 13.61 5.58
CA LEU A 46 -2.73 13.46 4.14
C LEU A 46 -3.55 14.48 3.36
N VAL A 47 -4.79 14.79 3.79
CA VAL A 47 -5.61 15.85 3.17
C VAL A 47 -4.91 17.21 3.26
N TYR A 48 -4.29 17.53 4.39
CA TYR A 48 -3.52 18.78 4.53
C TYR A 48 -2.24 18.80 3.68
N LEU A 49 -1.58 17.66 3.54
CA LEU A 49 -0.35 17.51 2.74
C LEU A 49 -0.61 17.35 1.24
N TRP A 50 -1.86 17.15 0.82
CA TRP A 50 -2.21 16.76 -0.55
C TRP A 50 -1.72 17.76 -1.61
N ARG A 51 -2.02 19.06 -1.42
CA ARG A 51 -1.63 20.11 -2.39
C ARG A 51 -0.10 20.21 -2.55
N PRO A 52 0.70 20.32 -1.48
CA PRO A 52 2.16 20.31 -1.60
C PRO A 52 2.72 19.05 -2.25
N LEU A 53 2.16 17.87 -1.96
CA LEU A 53 2.65 16.60 -2.51
C LEU A 53 2.45 16.55 -4.02
N ILE A 54 1.26 16.89 -4.52
CA ILE A 54 0.97 16.92 -5.95
C ILE A 54 1.80 17.98 -6.67
N ALA A 55 1.91 19.19 -6.11
CA ALA A 55 2.74 20.24 -6.69
C ALA A 55 4.20 19.77 -6.83
N SER A 56 4.73 19.08 -5.81
CA SER A 56 6.09 18.55 -5.82
C SER A 56 6.34 17.46 -6.87
N THR A 57 5.29 16.72 -7.28
CA THR A 57 5.39 15.74 -8.37
C THR A 57 5.38 16.36 -9.76
N VAL A 58 4.89 17.59 -9.90
CA VAL A 58 4.92 18.33 -11.18
C VAL A 58 6.24 19.07 -11.33
N SER A 59 6.58 19.92 -10.36
CA SER A 59 7.86 20.61 -10.30
C SER A 59 8.11 21.15 -8.89
N GLU A 60 9.29 20.88 -8.36
CA GLU A 60 9.70 21.39 -7.04
C GLU A 60 9.83 22.92 -7.05
N ASP A 61 10.33 23.50 -8.16
CA ASP A 61 10.49 24.95 -8.32
C ASP A 61 9.13 25.67 -8.35
N ILE A 62 8.12 25.07 -9.00
CA ILE A 62 6.75 25.61 -9.05
C ILE A 62 6.11 25.53 -7.66
N ALA A 63 6.29 24.41 -6.95
CA ALA A 63 5.78 24.25 -5.60
C ALA A 63 6.44 25.20 -4.58
N GLU A 64 7.73 25.49 -4.73
CA GLU A 64 8.43 26.51 -3.95
C GLU A 64 7.94 27.92 -4.30
N ALA A 65 7.70 28.23 -5.58
CA ALA A 65 7.15 29.51 -6.02
C ALA A 65 5.72 29.76 -5.49
N GLU A 66 4.91 28.72 -5.34
CA GLU A 66 3.58 28.78 -4.72
C GLU A 66 3.62 28.82 -3.17
N GLY A 67 4.81 28.79 -2.56
CA GLY A 67 4.98 28.85 -1.11
C GLY A 67 4.62 27.56 -0.36
N LEU A 68 4.52 26.42 -1.06
CA LEU A 68 4.04 25.15 -0.49
C LEU A 68 5.11 24.34 0.28
N ALA A 69 6.34 24.84 0.36
CA ALA A 69 7.47 24.22 1.06
C ALA A 69 7.58 22.68 0.85
N PRO A 70 7.72 22.21 -0.41
CA PRO A 70 7.58 20.80 -0.80
C PRO A 70 8.49 19.86 0.00
N LYS A 71 9.71 20.29 0.35
CA LYS A 71 10.65 19.54 1.20
C LYS A 71 10.07 19.16 2.57
N ARG A 72 9.35 20.07 3.22
CA ARG A 72 8.71 19.83 4.52
C ARG A 72 7.53 18.87 4.37
N ALA A 73 6.70 19.05 3.35
CA ALA A 73 5.60 18.14 3.07
C ALA A 73 6.08 16.71 2.81
N ARG A 74 7.19 16.55 2.07
CA ARG A 74 7.82 15.25 1.83
C ARG A 74 8.33 14.61 3.12
N LEU A 75 8.94 15.39 4.01
CA LEU A 75 9.38 14.92 5.33
C LEU A 75 8.20 14.44 6.18
N TYR A 76 7.14 15.24 6.28
CA TYR A 76 5.95 14.85 7.03
C TYR A 76 5.27 13.62 6.43
N PHE A 77 5.21 13.50 5.11
CA PHE A 77 4.69 12.31 4.44
C PHE A 77 5.52 11.06 4.77
N MET A 78 6.86 11.16 4.77
CA MET A 78 7.72 10.05 5.18
C MET A 78 7.48 9.63 6.64
N LEU A 79 7.28 10.60 7.54
CA LEU A 79 6.95 10.32 8.94
C LEU A 79 5.59 9.65 9.09
N LEU A 80 4.57 10.11 8.35
CA LEU A 80 3.25 9.49 8.32
C LEU A 80 3.32 8.05 7.80
N LEU A 81 4.07 7.82 6.71
CA LEU A 81 4.26 6.49 6.16
C LEU A 81 4.98 5.56 7.16
N ALA A 82 6.02 6.06 7.82
CA ALA A 82 6.72 5.31 8.87
C ALA A 82 5.79 4.96 10.03
N LEU A 83 4.93 5.88 10.45
CA LEU A 83 3.93 5.65 11.49
C LEU A 83 2.92 4.56 11.09
N VAL A 84 2.38 4.64 9.87
CA VAL A 84 1.45 3.62 9.34
C VAL A 84 2.12 2.24 9.33
N ILE A 85 3.35 2.15 8.83
CA ILE A 85 4.11 0.90 8.77
C ILE A 85 4.35 0.36 10.18
N ALA A 86 4.73 1.21 11.14
CA ALA A 86 4.99 0.80 12.51
C ALA A 86 3.74 0.22 13.19
N ILE A 87 2.58 0.88 13.02
CA ILE A 87 1.30 0.40 13.57
C ILE A 87 0.89 -0.93 12.91
N ALA A 88 1.01 -1.02 11.59
CA ALA A 88 0.59 -2.21 10.85
C ALA A 88 1.50 -3.43 11.08
N MET A 89 2.80 -3.23 11.31
CA MET A 89 3.80 -4.31 11.33
C MET A 89 3.50 -5.40 12.35
N LYS A 90 3.05 -5.02 13.55
CA LYS A 90 2.72 -5.95 14.63
C LYS A 90 1.59 -6.92 14.23
N ILE A 91 0.64 -6.44 13.44
CA ILE A 91 -0.63 -7.13 13.16
C ILE A 91 -0.54 -7.90 11.86
N VAL A 92 0.00 -7.23 10.84
CA VAL A 92 -0.11 -7.63 9.44
C VAL A 92 1.13 -8.37 8.95
N GLY A 93 2.30 -8.12 9.56
CA GLY A 93 3.57 -8.68 9.12
C GLY A 93 4.25 -7.89 7.99
N ILE A 94 5.58 -7.96 7.94
CA ILE A 94 6.38 -7.09 7.06
C ILE A 94 6.27 -7.45 5.57
N LEU A 95 6.08 -8.73 5.23
CA LEU A 95 5.88 -9.15 3.83
C LEU A 95 4.57 -8.59 3.28
N LEU A 96 3.53 -8.62 4.10
CA LEU A 96 2.20 -8.22 3.67
C LEU A 96 2.12 -6.70 3.54
N ILE A 97 2.78 -5.94 4.43
CA ILE A 97 2.92 -4.49 4.30
C ILE A 97 3.57 -4.11 2.97
N THR A 98 4.73 -4.68 2.67
CA THR A 98 5.45 -4.35 1.43
C THR A 98 4.63 -4.71 0.19
N SER A 99 3.95 -5.85 0.22
CA SER A 99 3.05 -6.29 -0.86
C SER A 99 1.86 -5.35 -1.04
N LEU A 100 1.15 -4.98 0.03
CA LEU A 100 -0.01 -4.08 -0.03
C LEU A 100 0.34 -2.63 -0.33
N LEU A 101 1.57 -2.19 -0.03
CA LEU A 101 2.04 -0.85 -0.43
C LEU A 101 2.36 -0.78 -1.93
N ILE A 102 2.86 -1.87 -2.52
CA ILE A 102 3.39 -1.86 -3.89
C ILE A 102 2.35 -2.39 -4.90
N ILE A 103 1.78 -3.57 -4.67
CA ILE A 103 0.99 -4.29 -5.68
C ILE A 103 -0.35 -3.60 -5.98
N PRO A 104 -1.17 -3.19 -4.98
CA PRO A 104 -2.40 -2.45 -5.24
C PRO A 104 -2.16 -1.13 -5.97
N ALA A 105 -1.11 -0.39 -5.59
CA ALA A 105 -0.75 0.88 -6.24
C ALA A 105 -0.28 0.66 -7.69
N ALA A 106 0.54 -0.36 -7.93
CA ALA A 106 0.97 -0.74 -9.28
C ALA A 106 -0.20 -1.18 -10.16
N THR A 107 -1.15 -1.94 -9.59
CA THR A 107 -2.39 -2.34 -10.27
C THR A 107 -3.25 -1.12 -10.62
N ALA A 108 -3.52 -0.25 -9.63
CA ALA A 108 -4.33 0.96 -9.78
C ALA A 108 -3.76 1.93 -10.83
N ARG A 109 -2.43 2.06 -10.89
CA ARG A 109 -1.73 2.96 -11.82
C ARG A 109 -2.10 2.72 -13.29
N ARG A 110 -2.50 1.50 -13.67
CA ARG A 110 -2.84 1.18 -15.07
C ARG A 110 -4.18 1.76 -15.50
N TRP A 111 -5.08 2.04 -14.56
CA TRP A 111 -6.41 2.59 -14.82
C TRP A 111 -6.62 4.01 -14.29
N ALA A 112 -5.72 4.49 -13.43
CA ALA A 112 -5.83 5.81 -12.84
C ALA A 112 -5.52 6.93 -13.84
N THR A 113 -6.38 7.94 -13.89
CA THR A 113 -6.20 9.17 -14.67
C THR A 113 -5.69 10.34 -13.83
N SER A 114 -5.78 10.25 -12.50
CA SER A 114 -5.22 11.23 -11.55
C SER A 114 -4.64 10.53 -10.31
N PRO A 115 -3.74 11.19 -9.55
CA PRO A 115 -3.21 10.67 -8.29
C PRO A 115 -4.30 10.33 -7.25
N GLU A 116 -5.37 11.12 -7.19
CA GLU A 116 -6.53 10.88 -6.32
C GLU A 116 -7.20 9.55 -6.68
N ILE A 117 -7.50 9.36 -7.97
CA ILE A 117 -8.12 8.13 -8.47
C ILE A 117 -7.18 6.94 -8.22
N MET A 118 -5.87 7.12 -8.39
CA MET A 118 -4.89 6.08 -8.09
C MET A 118 -4.92 5.66 -6.61
N ALA A 119 -4.99 6.63 -5.69
CA ALA A 119 -5.04 6.36 -4.25
C ALA A 119 -6.32 5.60 -3.86
N VAL A 120 -7.48 6.04 -4.36
CA VAL A 120 -8.77 5.39 -4.10
C VAL A 120 -8.82 3.99 -4.70
N LEU A 121 -8.42 3.82 -5.97
CA LEU A 121 -8.38 2.51 -6.62
C LEU A 121 -7.42 1.56 -5.90
N SER A 122 -6.24 2.04 -5.50
CA SER A 122 -5.27 1.26 -4.74
C SER A 122 -5.85 0.77 -3.41
N ALA A 123 -6.55 1.64 -2.67
CA ALA A 123 -7.21 1.26 -1.43
C ALA A 123 -8.30 0.19 -1.65
N VAL A 124 -9.13 0.35 -2.69
CA VAL A 124 -10.17 -0.63 -3.04
C VAL A 124 -9.55 -1.97 -3.44
N ILE A 125 -8.54 -1.97 -4.30
CA ILE A 125 -7.83 -3.19 -4.72
C ILE A 125 -7.18 -3.87 -3.52
N GLY A 126 -6.56 -3.11 -2.63
CA GLY A 126 -5.99 -3.62 -1.39
C GLY A 126 -7.04 -4.29 -0.50
N ALA A 127 -8.19 -3.64 -0.31
CA ALA A 127 -9.30 -4.21 0.46
C ALA A 127 -9.85 -5.50 -0.18
N LEU A 128 -9.97 -5.55 -1.51
CA LEU A 128 -10.36 -6.76 -2.25
C LEU A 128 -9.33 -7.88 -2.12
N ALA A 129 -8.04 -7.56 -2.13
CA ALA A 129 -6.97 -8.53 -1.93
C ALA A 129 -6.97 -9.10 -0.51
N VAL A 130 -7.13 -8.24 0.50
CA VAL A 130 -7.22 -8.66 1.91
C VAL A 130 -8.44 -9.55 2.13
N THR A 131 -9.62 -9.11 1.68
CA THR A 131 -10.86 -9.87 1.86
C THR A 131 -10.85 -11.19 1.10
N GLY A 132 -10.42 -11.19 -0.17
CA GLY A 132 -10.30 -12.39 -0.99
C GLY A 132 -9.25 -13.36 -0.48
N GLY A 133 -8.08 -12.85 -0.08
CA GLY A 133 -6.99 -13.65 0.49
C GLY A 133 -7.34 -14.26 1.83
N LEU A 134 -8.03 -13.53 2.71
CA LEU A 134 -8.49 -14.04 4.00
C LEU A 134 -9.58 -15.10 3.82
N PHE A 135 -10.54 -14.87 2.92
CA PHE A 135 -11.56 -15.87 2.61
C PHE A 135 -10.97 -17.15 2.01
N GLY A 136 -9.98 -17.00 1.12
CA GLY A 136 -9.21 -18.13 0.57
C GLY A 136 -8.43 -18.88 1.67
N SER A 137 -7.78 -18.13 2.57
CA SER A 137 -7.07 -18.68 3.73
C SER A 137 -7.97 -19.56 4.59
N LEU A 138 -9.17 -19.09 4.93
CA LEU A 138 -10.15 -19.84 5.72
C LEU A 138 -10.67 -21.10 5.02
N ARG A 139 -10.75 -21.10 3.68
CA ARG A 139 -11.29 -22.23 2.92
C ARG A 139 -10.26 -23.31 2.62
N PHE A 140 -9.01 -22.91 2.41
CA PHE A 140 -7.91 -23.80 2.03
C PHE A 140 -6.94 -24.09 3.18
N ASP A 141 -7.24 -23.63 4.40
CA ASP A 141 -6.42 -23.79 5.61
C ASP A 141 -4.96 -23.35 5.40
N THR A 142 -4.80 -22.24 4.66
CA THR A 142 -3.49 -21.66 4.32
C THR A 142 -3.19 -20.46 5.20
N PRO A 143 -1.90 -20.13 5.47
CA PRO A 143 -1.53 -18.96 6.24
C PRO A 143 -2.10 -17.67 5.61
N SER A 144 -2.78 -16.85 6.42
CA SER A 144 -3.51 -15.65 5.98
C SER A 144 -2.61 -14.63 5.27
N GLY A 145 -1.39 -14.42 5.80
CA GLY A 145 -0.43 -13.50 5.24
C GLY A 145 -0.09 -13.77 3.75
N PRO A 146 0.53 -14.91 3.45
CA PRO A 146 0.79 -15.37 2.07
C PRO A 146 -0.44 -15.37 1.17
N SER A 147 -1.60 -15.79 1.67
CA SER A 147 -2.82 -15.86 0.86
C SER A 147 -3.31 -14.47 0.41
N ILE A 148 -3.14 -13.43 1.23
CA ILE A 148 -3.42 -12.05 0.84
C ILE A 148 -2.42 -11.55 -0.22
N VAL A 149 -1.15 -11.90 -0.09
CA VAL A 149 -0.13 -11.55 -1.10
C VAL A 149 -0.45 -12.20 -2.44
N VAL A 150 -0.82 -13.48 -2.44
CA VAL A 150 -1.23 -14.22 -3.64
C VAL A 150 -2.48 -13.61 -4.25
N ALA A 151 -3.47 -13.22 -3.45
CA ALA A 151 -4.68 -12.55 -3.95
C ALA A 151 -4.36 -11.19 -4.60
N ALA A 152 -3.51 -10.36 -3.97
CA ALA A 152 -3.06 -9.09 -4.54
C ALA A 152 -2.32 -9.30 -5.87
N LEU A 153 -1.43 -10.29 -5.91
CA LEU A 153 -0.69 -10.66 -7.10
C LEU A 153 -1.62 -11.16 -8.22
N ALA A 154 -2.63 -11.97 -7.89
CA ALA A 154 -3.62 -12.43 -8.86
C ALA A 154 -4.38 -11.26 -9.48
N ILE A 155 -4.83 -10.30 -8.66
CA ILE A 155 -5.50 -9.08 -9.14
C ILE A 155 -4.55 -8.28 -10.06
N PHE A 156 -3.28 -8.13 -9.69
CA PHE A 156 -2.29 -7.46 -10.52
C PHE A 156 -2.06 -8.19 -11.86
N VAL A 157 -1.89 -9.50 -11.86
CA VAL A 157 -1.70 -10.30 -13.08
C VAL A 157 -2.93 -10.23 -13.98
N ILE A 158 -4.15 -10.33 -13.41
CA ILE A 158 -5.39 -10.15 -14.15
C ILE A 158 -5.45 -8.76 -14.77
N SER A 159 -5.00 -7.73 -14.04
CA SER A 159 -4.92 -6.39 -14.60
C SER A 159 -4.06 -6.39 -15.86
N LEU A 160 -2.89 -7.06 -15.84
CA LEU A 160 -1.89 -7.04 -16.91
C LEU A 160 -2.42 -7.57 -18.25
N ILE A 161 -3.40 -8.47 -18.22
CA ILE A 161 -4.02 -9.02 -19.43
C ILE A 161 -4.60 -7.86 -20.24
N PRO A 162 -4.11 -7.62 -21.47
CA PRO A 162 -4.67 -6.58 -22.32
C PRO A 162 -6.10 -6.98 -22.67
N LEU A 163 -7.09 -6.41 -21.98
CA LEU A 163 -8.44 -6.36 -22.50
C LEU A 163 -8.34 -5.69 -23.86
N GLY A 164 -8.61 -6.46 -24.92
CA GLY A 164 -8.20 -6.18 -26.28
C GLY A 164 -8.37 -4.70 -26.64
N ARG A 165 -7.26 -4.05 -26.99
CA ARG A 165 -7.31 -2.85 -27.83
C ARG A 165 -7.78 -3.27 -29.22
N PHE A 166 -9.06 -3.60 -29.34
CA PHE A 166 -9.75 -3.64 -30.62
C PHE A 166 -10.23 -2.22 -30.89
N GLY A 167 -9.51 -1.50 -31.75
CA GLY A 167 -9.99 -0.22 -32.25
C GLY A 167 -8.88 0.74 -32.65
N ARG A 168 -8.51 0.69 -33.94
CA ARG A 168 -8.81 1.74 -34.92
C ARG A 168 -8.08 1.41 -36.23
N PRO A 169 -8.76 0.95 -37.31
CA PRO A 169 -8.17 1.03 -38.64
C PRO A 169 -7.85 2.50 -38.92
N ALA A 170 -6.61 2.75 -39.35
CA ALA A 170 -6.14 4.07 -39.70
C ALA A 170 -7.06 4.65 -40.79
N HIS A 171 -7.66 5.80 -40.53
CA HIS A 171 -8.17 6.65 -41.59
C HIS A 171 -6.96 7.16 -42.39
N GLU A 172 -6.62 6.45 -43.47
CA GLU A 172 -5.85 7.05 -44.56
C GLU A 172 -6.74 8.12 -45.21
N GLY A 173 -6.38 9.38 -44.98
CA GLY A 173 -7.05 10.54 -45.54
C GLY A 173 -6.04 11.60 -45.99
N GLY A 174 -5.55 11.46 -47.22
CA GLY A 174 -5.09 12.53 -48.12
C GLY A 174 -3.80 13.29 -47.79
N PRO A 175 -3.25 14.14 -48.70
CA PRO A 175 -4.00 14.88 -49.74
C PRO A 175 -3.41 14.92 -51.17
N SER A 176 -4.31 15.28 -52.11
CA SER A 176 -4.14 15.91 -53.44
C SER A 176 -3.26 15.24 -54.49
#